data_AF-A0A7J7JBR4-F1
#
_entry.id   AF-A0A7J7JBR4-F1
#
_cell.length_a   1.000
_cell.length_b   1.000
_cell.length_c   1.000
_cell.angle_alpha   90.00
_cell.angle_beta   90.00
_cell.angle_gamma   90.00
#
_symmetry.space_group_name_H-M   'P 1'
#
loop_
_entity.id
_entity.type
_entity.pdbx_description
1 polymer ?
#
loop_
_entity_poly.entity_id
_entity_poly.type
_entity_poly.pdbx_seq_one_letter_code
_entity_poly.pdbx_strand_id
1 'polypeptide(L)'
;MNPSIMSNDKYKGKCVPSLSVANQSQLMVVGTAKDFGTCGSVTKQGNKCTNFVNRALCSTCRFHTMQEHKLQSHRRSELNTTYASREPGSATRSRLMSKLSTSKSSEECIIYGGQSFSSKSKPKTNVSVKGVLNRSKQKGNLQSTLNLYQIKPEDQKRLEASKAASRSKADEKLEELLGRPSTASMQFMRHLMSKELKGSSTTKIPQALLLKLNQRN
;
A
#
# COMPACT_ATOMS: atom_id res chain seq x y z
N MET A 1 4.17 55.87 4.97
CA MET A 1 3.02 55.07 4.52
C MET A 1 2.25 54.59 5.72
N ASN A 2 1.09 55.19 6.02
CA ASN A 2 0.17 54.81 7.10
C ASN A 2 -1.25 55.22 6.64
N PRO A 3 -1.98 54.35 5.93
CA PRO A 3 -3.32 54.68 5.45
C PRO A 3 -4.35 54.64 6.59
N SER A 4 -5.46 55.36 6.42
CA SER A 4 -6.56 55.40 7.39
C SER A 4 -7.64 54.37 7.05
N ILE A 5 -8.25 53.74 8.06
CA ILE A 5 -9.32 52.73 7.86
C ILE A 5 -10.67 53.44 7.68
N MET A 6 -11.39 53.10 6.62
CA MET A 6 -12.74 53.63 6.37
C MET A 6 -13.82 52.69 6.92
N SER A 7 -14.90 53.29 7.45
CA SER A 7 -16.12 52.57 7.82
C SER A 7 -16.82 52.04 6.57
N ASN A 8 -17.24 50.78 6.60
CA ASN A 8 -17.76 50.06 5.44
C ASN A 8 -19.30 50.02 5.37
N ASP A 9 -19.95 51.12 5.76
CA ASP A 9 -21.41 51.17 5.94
C ASP A 9 -22.20 50.90 4.66
N LYS A 10 -21.63 51.21 3.49
CA LYS A 10 -22.24 50.94 2.19
C LYS A 10 -22.13 49.48 1.73
N TYR A 11 -21.26 48.69 2.36
CA TYR A 11 -20.99 47.30 2.00
C TYR A 11 -21.33 46.33 3.15
N LYS A 12 -22.38 46.63 3.92
CA LYS A 12 -22.92 45.74 4.96
C LYS A 12 -23.09 44.32 4.40
N GLY A 13 -22.25 43.39 4.86
CA GLY A 13 -22.21 41.99 4.41
C GLY A 13 -20.94 41.57 3.65
N LYS A 14 -20.07 42.52 3.24
CA LYS A 14 -18.76 42.22 2.65
C LYS A 14 -17.65 42.62 3.61
N CYS A 15 -16.88 41.64 4.10
CA CYS A 15 -15.71 41.87 4.95
C CYS A 15 -14.48 42.26 4.11
N VAL A 16 -14.58 43.33 3.32
CA VAL A 16 -13.46 43.85 2.50
C VAL A 16 -12.87 45.06 3.22
N PRO A 17 -11.58 45.09 3.58
CA PRO A 17 -10.98 46.26 4.22
C PRO A 17 -10.91 47.43 3.22
N SER A 18 -11.45 48.58 3.62
CA SER A 18 -11.41 49.82 2.84
C SER A 18 -10.44 50.79 3.51
N LEU A 19 -9.44 51.26 2.77
CA LEU A 19 -8.41 52.16 3.28
C LEU A 19 -8.43 53.47 2.47
N SER A 20 -8.31 54.60 3.15
CA SER A 20 -8.16 55.92 2.52
C SER A 20 -6.73 56.42 2.65
N VAL A 21 -6.32 57.19 1.64
CA VAL A 21 -5.01 57.83 1.59
C VAL A 21 -5.21 59.33 1.41
N ALA A 22 -4.66 60.12 2.33
CA ALA A 22 -4.87 61.57 2.34
C ALA A 22 -3.81 62.32 1.53
N ASN A 23 -2.55 61.88 1.63
CA ASN A 23 -1.41 62.57 1.05
C ASN A 23 -0.71 61.69 0.00
N GLN A 24 -0.20 62.31 -1.07
CA GLN A 24 0.53 61.58 -2.12
C GLN A 24 1.81 60.91 -1.59
N SER A 25 2.44 61.46 -0.55
CA SER A 25 3.61 60.85 0.12
C SER A 25 3.31 59.51 0.80
N GLN A 26 2.04 59.14 0.95
CA GLN A 26 1.60 57.85 1.47
C GLN A 26 1.45 56.79 0.36
N LEU A 27 1.56 57.16 -0.91
CA LEU A 27 1.54 56.26 -2.07
C LEU A 27 2.94 56.18 -2.68
N MET A 28 3.40 54.96 -2.96
CA MET A 28 4.64 54.72 -3.71
C MET A 28 4.35 53.76 -4.84
N VAL A 29 4.71 54.17 -6.05
CA VAL A 29 4.64 53.33 -7.24
C VAL A 29 5.96 52.58 -7.35
N VAL A 30 5.94 51.27 -7.13
CA VAL A 30 7.16 50.44 -7.16
C VAL A 30 7.48 49.98 -8.58
N GLY A 31 6.46 49.66 -9.38
CA GLY A 31 6.63 49.18 -10.76
C GLY A 31 5.50 48.26 -11.21
N THR A 32 5.74 47.53 -12.29
CA THR A 32 4.77 46.58 -12.87
C THR A 32 5.01 45.17 -12.36
N ALA A 33 3.94 44.47 -11.97
CA ALA A 33 4.02 43.08 -11.53
C ALA A 33 4.22 42.13 -12.73
N LYS A 34 5.44 41.60 -12.90
CA LYS A 34 5.79 40.66 -13.98
C LYS A 34 5.03 39.33 -13.87
N ASP A 35 4.79 38.88 -12.65
CA ASP A 35 4.24 37.54 -12.38
C ASP A 35 2.72 37.54 -12.23
N PHE A 36 2.07 38.70 -12.36
CA PHE A 36 0.61 38.79 -12.34
C PHE A 36 0.03 38.14 -13.60
N GLY A 37 -0.80 37.12 -13.43
CA GLY A 37 -1.41 36.42 -14.55
C GLY A 37 -2.73 35.73 -14.21
N THR A 38 -3.28 35.04 -15.20
CA THR A 38 -4.50 34.25 -15.06
C THR A 38 -4.18 32.76 -14.91
N CYS A 39 -5.08 32.05 -14.23
CA CYS A 39 -5.00 30.61 -14.03
C CYS A 39 -4.90 29.85 -15.36
N GLY A 40 -3.95 28.92 -15.48
CA GLY A 40 -3.73 28.13 -16.70
C GLY A 40 -4.73 26.99 -16.94
N SER A 41 -5.67 26.78 -16.02
CA SER A 41 -6.61 25.65 -16.08
C SER A 41 -7.88 25.98 -16.84
N VAL A 42 -8.60 24.92 -17.21
CA VAL A 42 -9.89 25.00 -17.90
C VAL A 42 -11.01 24.71 -16.90
N THR A 43 -12.05 25.53 -16.94
CA THR A 43 -13.28 25.30 -16.18
C THR A 43 -14.00 24.04 -16.67
N LYS A 44 -14.95 23.55 -15.87
CA LYS A 44 -15.77 22.39 -16.25
C LYS A 44 -16.58 22.61 -17.54
N GLN A 45 -16.83 23.86 -17.93
CA GLN A 45 -17.52 24.21 -19.17
C GLN A 45 -16.58 24.29 -20.39
N GLY A 46 -15.28 24.01 -20.23
CA GLY A 46 -14.31 24.08 -21.33
C GLY A 46 -13.70 25.47 -21.56
N ASN A 47 -14.14 26.49 -20.82
CA ASN A 47 -13.60 27.86 -20.92
C ASN A 47 -12.34 28.04 -20.05
N LYS A 48 -11.41 28.89 -20.49
CA LYS A 48 -10.20 29.25 -19.73
C LYS A 48 -10.59 29.95 -18.42
N CYS A 49 -9.90 29.60 -17.32
CA CYS A 49 -10.16 30.21 -16.03
C CYS A 49 -9.69 31.67 -15.98
N THR A 50 -10.54 32.57 -15.48
CA THR A 50 -10.27 34.02 -15.38
C THR A 50 -9.72 34.43 -14.02
N ASN A 51 -9.58 33.50 -13.08
CA ASN A 51 -9.04 33.80 -11.74
C ASN A 51 -7.57 34.21 -11.83
N PHE A 52 -7.21 35.24 -11.06
CA PHE A 52 -5.84 35.74 -10.97
C PHE A 52 -4.95 34.81 -10.14
N VAL A 53 -3.69 34.71 -10.55
CA VAL A 53 -2.65 33.90 -9.92
C VAL A 53 -1.31 34.60 -10.01
N ASN A 54 -0.43 34.30 -9.06
CA ASN A 54 0.97 34.67 -9.15
C ASN A 54 1.75 33.55 -9.85
N ARG A 55 2.15 33.77 -11.10
CA ARG A 55 2.82 32.78 -11.94
C ARG A 55 4.18 32.32 -11.41
N ALA A 56 4.86 33.13 -10.58
CA ALA A 56 6.12 32.73 -9.96
C ALA A 56 5.94 31.66 -8.87
N LEU A 57 4.78 31.66 -8.19
CA LEU A 57 4.48 30.72 -7.11
C LEU A 57 3.61 29.56 -7.58
N CYS A 58 2.58 29.84 -8.37
CA CYS A 58 1.61 28.83 -8.80
C CYS A 58 1.03 29.17 -10.18
N SER A 59 0.93 28.16 -11.04
CA SER A 59 0.29 28.26 -12.35
C SER A 59 -1.25 28.28 -12.28
N THR A 60 -1.83 27.91 -11.13
CA THR A 60 -3.28 27.70 -10.97
C THR A 60 -3.88 28.41 -9.75
N CYS A 61 -5.18 28.68 -9.82
CA CYS A 61 -5.90 29.36 -8.74
C CYS A 61 -6.28 28.39 -7.65
N ARG A 62 -6.63 28.91 -6.46
CA ARG A 62 -7.01 28.14 -5.27
C ARG A 62 -7.96 26.96 -5.54
N PHE A 63 -8.92 27.14 -6.44
CA PHE A 63 -9.87 26.08 -6.81
C PHE A 63 -9.22 24.96 -7.64
N HIS A 64 -8.40 25.32 -8.62
CA HIS A 64 -7.74 24.37 -9.50
C HIS A 64 -6.48 23.76 -8.87
N THR A 65 -5.81 24.44 -7.94
CA THR A 65 -4.67 23.88 -7.20
C THR A 65 -5.05 22.60 -6.46
N MET A 66 -6.25 22.55 -5.86
CA MET A 66 -6.75 21.33 -5.21
C MET A 66 -7.01 20.20 -6.21
N GLN A 67 -7.50 20.54 -7.40
CA GLN A 67 -7.74 19.56 -8.47
C GLN A 67 -6.43 19.01 -9.05
N GLU A 68 -5.45 19.88 -9.31
CA GLU A 68 -4.13 19.48 -9.77
C GLU A 68 -3.39 18.64 -8.75
N HIS A 69 -3.44 19.03 -7.47
CA HIS A 69 -2.88 18.23 -6.39
C HIS A 69 -3.49 16.83 -6.37
N LYS A 70 -4.81 16.71 -6.51
CA LYS A 70 -5.50 15.41 -6.58
C LYS A 70 -5.08 14.61 -7.81
N LEU A 71 -4.98 15.24 -8.98
CA LEU A 71 -4.51 14.58 -10.20
C LEU A 71 -3.08 14.07 -10.03
N GLN A 72 -2.21 14.88 -9.44
CA GLN A 72 -0.82 14.54 -9.20
C GLN A 72 -0.68 13.42 -8.15
N SER A 73 -1.50 13.43 -7.10
CA SER A 73 -1.54 12.36 -6.10
C SER A 73 -2.06 11.03 -6.64
N HIS A 74 -2.87 11.05 -7.70
CA HIS A 74 -3.27 9.83 -8.39
C HIS A 74 -2.16 9.27 -9.28
N ARG A 75 -1.29 10.12 -9.82
CA ARG A 75 -0.15 9.71 -10.65
C ARG A 75 1.05 9.24 -9.82
N ARG A 76 1.22 9.79 -8.61
CA ARG A 76 2.36 9.58 -7.72
C ARG A 76 1.86 9.02 -6.38
N SER A 77 2.13 7.74 -6.12
CA SER A 77 1.64 7.02 -4.94
C SER A 77 2.14 7.57 -3.61
N GLU A 78 3.28 8.26 -3.61
CA GLU A 78 3.88 8.90 -2.43
C GLU A 78 3.16 10.20 -2.02
N LEU A 79 2.52 10.88 -2.97
CA LEU A 79 1.69 12.07 -2.70
C LEU A 79 0.24 11.69 -2.38
N ASN A 80 -0.06 10.39 -2.42
CA ASN A 80 -1.38 9.88 -2.13
C ASN A 80 -1.66 10.00 -0.62
N THR A 81 -2.46 10.99 -0.25
CA THR A 81 -2.89 11.25 1.14
C THR A 81 -3.64 10.08 1.77
N THR A 82 -4.02 9.08 0.99
CA THR A 82 -4.56 7.79 1.45
C THR A 82 -3.57 7.01 2.33
N TYR A 83 -2.26 7.29 2.26
CA TYR A 83 -1.24 6.68 3.12
C TYR A 83 -1.10 7.36 4.49
N ALA A 84 -1.66 8.56 4.67
CA ALA A 84 -1.60 9.32 5.93
C ALA A 84 -2.74 8.91 6.88
N SER A 85 -2.54 7.78 7.57
CA SER A 85 -3.00 7.49 8.94
C SER A 85 -4.46 7.71 9.37
N ARG A 86 -5.42 7.91 8.47
CA ARG A 86 -6.84 7.73 8.82
C ARG A 86 -7.26 6.31 8.48
N GLU A 87 -7.58 5.53 9.53
CA GLU A 87 -8.40 4.34 9.35
C GLU A 87 -9.56 4.68 8.40
N PRO A 88 -9.80 3.86 7.36
CA PRO A 88 -10.91 4.12 6.47
C PRO A 88 -12.18 4.11 7.31
N GLY A 89 -12.86 5.26 7.40
CA GLY A 89 -14.18 5.33 8.01
C GLY A 89 -15.09 4.24 7.45
N SER A 90 -16.06 3.76 8.23
CA SER A 90 -16.89 2.60 7.89
C SER A 90 -17.47 2.67 6.46
N ALA A 91 -17.83 3.88 6.00
CA ALA A 91 -18.31 4.14 4.65
C ALA A 91 -17.26 3.89 3.55
N THR A 92 -16.00 4.28 3.76
CA THR A 92 -14.90 4.03 2.82
C THR A 92 -14.53 2.56 2.80
N ARG A 93 -14.53 1.90 3.96
CA ARG A 93 -14.30 0.45 4.06
C ARG A 93 -15.39 -0.35 3.35
N SER A 94 -16.65 0.03 3.52
CA SER A 94 -17.78 -0.60 2.83
C SER A 94 -17.68 -0.42 1.30
N ARG A 95 -17.27 0.75 0.81
CA ARG A 95 -17.05 1.01 -0.63
C ARG A 95 -15.86 0.25 -1.22
N LEU A 96 -14.79 0.06 -0.46
CA LEU A 96 -13.64 -0.74 -0.90
C LEU A 96 -14.01 -2.22 -0.95
N MET A 97 -14.75 -2.71 0.04
CA MET A 97 -15.21 -4.11 0.10
C MET A 97 -16.28 -4.42 -0.94
N SER A 98 -17.17 -3.48 -1.26
CA SER A 98 -18.18 -3.68 -2.30
C SER A 98 -17.56 -3.71 -3.71
N LYS A 99 -16.51 -2.92 -3.98
CA LYS A 99 -15.74 -3.04 -5.23
C LYS A 99 -15.04 -4.40 -5.34
N LEU A 100 -14.48 -4.86 -4.23
CA LEU A 100 -13.78 -6.14 -4.12
C LEU A 100 -14.70 -7.38 -4.16
N SER A 101 -15.98 -7.22 -3.80
CA SER A 101 -16.98 -8.29 -3.92
C SER A 101 -17.64 -8.36 -5.30
N THR A 102 -17.56 -7.27 -6.08
CA THR A 102 -18.16 -7.18 -7.41
C THR A 102 -17.20 -7.66 -8.50
N SER A 103 -15.88 -7.61 -8.25
CA SER A 103 -14.91 -8.25 -9.13
C SER A 103 -15.00 -9.77 -8.98
N LYS A 104 -15.39 -10.43 -10.07
CA LYS A 104 -15.53 -11.90 -10.17
C LYS A 104 -14.19 -12.65 -10.05
N SER A 105 -13.06 -11.94 -10.06
CA SER A 105 -11.74 -12.53 -9.91
C SER A 105 -11.37 -12.65 -8.43
N SER A 106 -11.23 -13.89 -7.95
CA SER A 106 -10.81 -14.26 -6.59
C SER A 106 -9.40 -13.80 -6.19
N GLU A 107 -8.71 -13.04 -7.04
CA GLU A 107 -7.29 -12.68 -6.89
C GLU A 107 -7.03 -11.17 -6.80
N GLU A 108 -8.07 -10.34 -6.81
CA GLU A 108 -7.86 -8.89 -6.72
C GLU A 108 -7.46 -8.50 -5.29
N CYS A 109 -6.26 -7.94 -5.13
CA CYS A 109 -5.75 -7.42 -3.87
C CYS A 109 -5.75 -5.89 -3.95
N ILE A 110 -6.50 -5.23 -3.07
CA ILE A 110 -6.56 -3.78 -2.99
C ILE A 110 -5.67 -3.33 -1.83
N ILE A 111 -4.60 -2.62 -2.14
CA ILE A 111 -3.70 -2.05 -1.13
C ILE A 111 -4.20 -0.65 -0.75
N TYR A 112 -4.58 -0.44 0.50
CA TYR A 112 -5.07 0.84 1.03
C TYR A 112 -4.46 1.11 2.41
N GLY A 113 -3.90 2.31 2.62
CA GLY A 113 -3.36 2.71 3.93
C GLY A 113 -2.24 1.79 4.47
N GLY A 114 -1.39 1.25 3.59
CA GLY A 114 -0.34 0.29 3.96
C GLY A 114 -0.84 -1.11 4.32
N GLN A 115 -2.14 -1.40 4.19
CA GLN A 115 -2.72 -2.71 4.41
C GLN A 115 -3.24 -3.29 3.09
N SER A 116 -2.90 -4.54 2.82
CA SER A 116 -3.45 -5.30 1.70
C SER A 116 -4.80 -5.90 2.10
N PHE A 117 -5.87 -5.45 1.45
CA PHE A 117 -7.21 -6.01 1.59
C PHE A 117 -7.44 -6.98 0.42
N SER A 118 -7.54 -8.27 0.74
CA SER A 118 -7.93 -9.30 -0.20
C SER A 118 -9.32 -9.81 0.16
N SER A 119 -10.13 -10.10 -0.86
CA SER A 119 -11.42 -10.75 -0.69
C SER A 119 -11.13 -12.13 -0.10
N LYS A 120 -11.54 -12.36 1.15
CA LYS A 120 -11.52 -13.70 1.74
C LYS A 120 -12.64 -14.50 1.09
N SER A 121 -12.44 -14.93 -0.16
CA SER A 121 -13.10 -16.15 -0.57
C SER A 121 -12.55 -17.24 0.34
N LYS A 122 -13.40 -17.84 1.19
CA LYS A 122 -13.03 -19.07 1.87
C LYS A 122 -12.81 -20.07 0.74
N PRO A 123 -11.61 -20.60 0.49
CA PRO A 123 -11.51 -21.71 -0.44
C PRO A 123 -12.37 -22.82 0.16
N LYS A 124 -13.37 -23.29 -0.58
CA LYS A 124 -14.10 -24.51 -0.24
C LYS A 124 -13.16 -25.69 -0.46
N THR A 125 -12.14 -25.83 0.39
CA THR A 125 -11.30 -27.02 0.41
C THR A 125 -11.86 -27.95 1.47
N ASN A 126 -12.52 -29.02 1.02
CA ASN A 126 -12.91 -30.17 1.86
C ASN A 126 -11.68 -30.98 2.33
N VAL A 127 -10.53 -30.33 2.51
CA VAL A 127 -9.27 -30.99 2.85
C VAL A 127 -8.88 -30.53 4.24
N SER A 128 -9.23 -31.35 5.23
CA SER A 128 -8.77 -31.18 6.60
C SER A 128 -7.27 -31.46 6.67
N VAL A 129 -6.53 -30.64 7.43
CA VAL A 129 -5.09 -30.80 7.68
C VAL A 129 -4.78 -32.19 8.26
N LYS A 130 -5.71 -32.79 9.01
CA LYS A 130 -5.61 -34.17 9.50
C LYS A 130 -5.57 -35.20 8.36
N GLY A 131 -6.28 -34.96 7.26
CA GLY A 131 -6.26 -35.81 6.06
C GLY A 131 -4.94 -35.75 5.28
N VAL A 132 -4.30 -34.58 5.26
CA VAL A 132 -2.98 -34.38 4.63
C VAL A 132 -1.87 -35.03 5.48
N LEU A 133 -1.95 -34.88 6.81
CA LEU A 133 -1.00 -35.48 7.74
C LEU A 133 -1.08 -37.01 7.77
N ASN A 134 -2.29 -37.57 7.68
CA ASN A 134 -2.49 -39.03 7.60
C ASN A 134 -1.98 -39.63 6.28
N ARG A 135 -2.09 -38.90 5.15
CA ARG A 135 -1.43 -39.28 3.90
C ARG A 135 0.10 -39.23 3.98
N SER A 136 0.65 -38.36 4.83
CA SER A 136 2.09 -38.25 5.06
C SER A 136 2.68 -39.40 5.89
N LYS A 137 1.88 -40.13 6.69
CA LYS A 137 2.36 -41.28 7.47
C LYS A 137 2.47 -42.57 6.66
N GLN A 138 1.76 -42.70 5.55
CA GLN A 138 1.73 -43.94 4.75
C GLN A 138 2.89 -44.06 3.75
N LYS A 139 3.63 -42.98 3.49
CA LYS A 139 4.84 -43.00 2.66
C LYS A 139 5.88 -42.12 3.32
N GLY A 140 6.88 -42.73 3.96
CA GLY A 140 7.88 -42.08 4.81
C GLY A 140 8.86 -41.14 4.11
N ASN A 141 8.38 -40.23 3.25
CA ASN A 141 9.19 -39.20 2.61
C ASN A 141 8.63 -37.80 2.89
N LEU A 142 9.55 -36.89 3.22
CA LEU A 142 9.32 -35.46 3.43
C LEU A 142 8.62 -34.86 2.20
N GLN A 143 7.49 -34.16 2.42
CA GLN A 143 6.72 -33.56 1.33
C GLN A 143 7.46 -32.33 0.77
N SER A 144 8.07 -32.49 -0.41
CA SER A 144 8.36 -31.39 -1.34
C SER A 144 7.09 -31.05 -2.14
N THR A 145 6.89 -29.78 -2.48
CA THR A 145 5.75 -29.26 -3.27
C THR A 145 5.58 -29.94 -4.63
N LEU A 146 6.59 -30.68 -5.09
CA LEU A 146 6.56 -31.45 -6.35
C LEU A 146 5.73 -32.76 -6.26
N ASN A 147 5.53 -33.31 -5.06
CA ASN A 147 4.78 -34.58 -4.88
C ASN A 147 3.26 -34.39 -4.89
N LEU A 148 2.77 -33.15 -4.94
CA LEU A 148 1.33 -32.85 -4.99
C LEU A 148 0.73 -33.00 -6.39
N TYR A 149 1.57 -32.95 -7.43
CA TYR A 149 1.17 -33.07 -8.82
C TYR A 149 1.56 -34.45 -9.35
N GLN A 150 0.63 -35.13 -10.03
CA GLN A 150 0.91 -36.38 -10.75
C GLN A 150 1.75 -36.04 -11.99
N ILE A 151 3.08 -36.08 -11.83
CA ILE A 151 4.03 -35.87 -12.92
C ILE A 151 3.87 -37.03 -13.92
N LYS A 152 3.71 -36.71 -15.21
CA LYS A 152 3.65 -37.72 -16.27
C LYS A 152 4.97 -38.52 -16.33
N PRO A 153 4.94 -39.82 -16.69
CA PRO A 153 6.13 -40.67 -16.67
C PRO A 153 7.24 -40.19 -17.64
N GLU A 154 6.90 -39.41 -18.65
CA GLU A 154 7.85 -38.79 -19.59
C GLU A 154 8.67 -37.67 -18.94
N ASP A 155 8.02 -36.84 -18.12
CA ASP A 155 8.66 -35.72 -17.43
C ASP A 155 9.57 -36.22 -16.29
N GLN A 156 9.26 -37.37 -15.69
CA GLN A 156 10.12 -38.03 -14.71
C GLN A 156 11.46 -38.43 -15.32
N LYS A 157 11.46 -39.04 -16.51
CA LYS A 157 12.69 -39.41 -17.22
C LYS A 157 13.52 -38.18 -17.62
N ARG A 158 12.88 -37.09 -18.03
CA ARG A 158 13.55 -35.81 -18.32
C ARG A 158 14.19 -35.19 -17.08
N LEU A 159 13.51 -35.25 -15.93
CA LEU A 159 14.01 -34.75 -14.66
C LEU A 159 15.20 -35.59 -14.13
N GLU A 160 15.14 -36.91 -14.31
CA GLU A 160 16.25 -37.81 -13.94
C GLU A 160 17.47 -37.61 -14.83
N ALA A 161 17.26 -37.41 -16.14
CA ALA A 161 18.33 -37.05 -17.07
C ALA A 161 18.97 -35.69 -16.74
N SER A 162 18.18 -34.69 -16.36
CA SER A 162 18.71 -33.37 -15.96
C SER A 162 19.47 -33.42 -14.64
N LYS A 163 19.01 -34.23 -13.67
CA LYS A 163 19.71 -34.45 -12.39
C LYS A 163 21.04 -35.19 -12.54
N ALA A 164 21.16 -36.08 -13.53
CA ALA A 164 22.41 -36.76 -13.84
C ALA A 164 23.44 -35.85 -14.54
N ALA A 165 22.97 -34.81 -15.24
CA ALA A 165 23.82 -33.92 -16.03
C ALA A 165 24.42 -32.72 -15.24
N SER A 166 23.84 -32.34 -14.09
CA SER A 166 24.22 -31.13 -13.34
C SER A 166 24.65 -31.43 -11.89
N ARG A 167 25.73 -32.19 -11.71
CA ARG A 167 26.42 -32.25 -10.41
C ARG A 167 27.69 -31.42 -10.46
N SER A 168 27.53 -30.10 -10.50
CA SER A 168 28.63 -29.18 -10.23
C SER A 168 28.64 -28.80 -8.74
N LYS A 169 29.81 -28.43 -8.19
CA LYS A 169 29.94 -27.99 -6.78
C LYS A 169 29.05 -26.78 -6.43
N ALA A 170 28.59 -26.04 -7.44
CA ALA A 170 27.64 -24.93 -7.28
C ALA A 170 26.21 -25.42 -7.00
N ASP A 171 25.83 -26.58 -7.55
CA ASP A 171 24.50 -27.18 -7.37
C ASP A 171 24.34 -27.75 -5.96
N GLU A 172 25.39 -28.32 -5.35
CA GLU A 172 25.35 -28.80 -3.96
C GLU A 172 25.13 -27.65 -2.96
N LYS A 173 25.81 -26.51 -3.17
CA LYS A 173 25.61 -25.31 -2.35
C LYS A 173 24.22 -24.70 -2.55
N LEU A 174 23.67 -24.79 -3.75
CA LEU A 174 22.32 -24.35 -4.07
C LEU A 174 21.27 -25.26 -3.41
N GLU A 175 21.45 -26.58 -3.44
CA GLU A 175 20.59 -27.54 -2.75
C GLU A 175 20.63 -27.33 -1.22
N GLU A 176 21.81 -27.04 -0.64
CA GLU A 176 21.94 -26.69 0.77
C GLU A 176 21.22 -25.36 1.10
N LEU A 177 21.29 -24.37 0.20
CA LEU A 177 20.58 -23.09 0.35
C LEU A 177 19.06 -23.23 0.21
N LEU A 178 18.58 -24.10 -0.69
CA LEU A 178 17.15 -24.38 -0.86
C LEU A 178 16.58 -25.25 0.27
N GLY A 179 17.41 -26.07 0.92
CA GLY A 179 17.05 -26.85 2.10
C GLY A 179 16.96 -26.03 3.40
N ARG A 180 17.60 -24.85 3.45
CA ARG A 180 17.50 -23.94 4.60
C ARG A 180 16.23 -23.09 4.49
N PRO A 181 15.22 -23.28 5.36
CA PRO A 181 14.07 -22.40 5.36
C PRO A 181 14.51 -20.97 5.68
N SER A 182 13.98 -20.00 4.93
CA SER A 182 14.24 -18.58 5.17
C SER A 182 13.87 -18.20 6.60
N THR A 183 14.57 -17.21 7.17
CA THR A 183 14.30 -16.66 8.50
C THR A 183 12.84 -16.24 8.65
N ALA A 184 12.25 -15.70 7.58
CA ALA A 184 10.84 -15.35 7.51
C ALA A 184 9.93 -16.58 7.62
N SER A 185 10.24 -17.66 6.90
CA SER A 185 9.49 -18.93 6.94
C SER A 185 9.55 -19.56 8.34
N MET A 186 10.70 -19.50 9.00
CA MET A 186 10.86 -19.98 10.38
C MET A 186 10.06 -19.14 11.38
N GLN A 187 10.07 -17.82 11.24
CA GLN A 187 9.29 -16.91 12.09
C GLN A 187 7.78 -17.15 11.93
N PHE A 188 7.34 -17.41 10.69
CA PHE A 188 5.96 -17.76 10.39
C PHE A 188 5.57 -19.11 10.98
N MET A 189 6.40 -20.15 10.85
CA MET A 189 6.16 -21.45 11.48
C MET A 189 6.12 -21.34 13.01
N ARG A 190 6.99 -20.53 13.64
CA ARG A 190 6.92 -20.26 15.09
C ARG A 190 5.60 -19.59 15.48
N HIS A 191 5.09 -18.67 14.68
CA HIS A 191 3.81 -18.03 14.93
C HIS A 191 2.64 -19.00 14.78
N LEU A 192 2.68 -19.86 13.76
CA LEU A 192 1.69 -20.93 13.57
C LEU A 192 1.72 -21.92 14.74
N MET A 193 2.89 -22.39 15.14
CA MET A 193 3.05 -23.28 16.29
C MET A 193 2.62 -22.60 17.59
N SER A 194 2.92 -21.31 17.78
CA SER A 194 2.49 -20.55 18.96
C SER A 194 0.98 -20.34 19.00
N LYS A 195 0.30 -20.29 17.84
CA LYS A 195 -1.16 -20.24 17.76
C LYS A 195 -1.79 -21.60 18.04
N GLU A 196 -1.21 -22.69 17.53
CA GLU A 196 -1.63 -24.05 17.87
C GLU A 196 -1.46 -24.32 19.38
N LEU A 197 -0.34 -23.90 19.98
CA LEU A 197 -0.08 -24.01 21.42
C LEU A 197 -1.01 -23.13 22.27
N LYS A 198 -1.50 -22.01 21.75
CA LYS A 198 -2.50 -21.16 22.43
C LYS A 198 -3.94 -21.67 22.25
N GLY A 199 -4.17 -22.62 21.35
CA GLY A 199 -5.46 -23.32 21.18
C GLY A 199 -5.62 -24.56 22.07
N SER A 200 -4.56 -25.01 22.73
CA SER A 200 -4.54 -26.10 23.71
C SER A 200 -4.21 -25.52 25.08
N SER A 201 -5.09 -25.71 26.06
CA SER A 201 -4.90 -25.27 27.45
C SER A 201 -3.50 -25.59 28.01
N THR A 202 -2.83 -24.55 28.50
CA THR A 202 -1.77 -24.53 29.53
C THR A 202 -0.80 -25.71 29.57
N THR A 203 0.41 -25.55 29.01
CA THR A 203 1.64 -26.09 29.64
C THR A 203 2.83 -25.19 29.35
N LYS A 204 3.57 -24.81 30.40
CA LYS A 204 4.83 -24.09 30.29
C LYS A 204 5.88 -25.03 29.69
N ILE A 205 6.53 -24.62 28.61
CA ILE A 205 7.65 -25.37 28.02
C ILE A 205 8.83 -25.30 29.01
N PRO A 206 9.39 -26.44 29.46
CA PRO A 206 10.51 -26.42 30.40
C PRO A 206 11.78 -25.88 29.71
N GLN A 207 12.48 -24.97 30.40
CA GLN A 207 13.69 -24.26 29.93
C GLN A 207 14.79 -25.20 29.40
N ALA A 208 14.83 -26.46 29.85
CA ALA A 208 15.79 -27.46 29.39
C ALA A 208 15.67 -27.80 27.88
N LEU A 209 14.50 -27.63 27.27
CA LEU A 209 14.29 -27.91 25.84
C LEU A 209 14.79 -26.78 24.93
N LEU A 210 14.80 -25.54 25.43
CA LEU A 210 15.33 -24.37 24.70
C LEU A 210 16.86 -24.38 24.62
N LEU A 211 17.54 -24.85 25.67
CA LEU A 211 19.00 -24.98 25.68
C LEU A 211 19.49 -26.05 24.69
N LYS A 212 18.77 -27.16 24.53
CA LYS A 212 19.13 -28.24 23.60
C LYS A 212 18.99 -27.88 22.12
N LEU A 213 18.18 -26.86 21.79
CA LEU A 213 18.04 -26.37 20.41
C LEU A 213 19.14 -25.37 20.03
N ASN A 214 19.74 -24.67 21.00
CA ASN A 214 20.85 -23.75 20.77
C ASN A 214 22.23 -24.43 20.80
N GLN A 215 22.33 -25.65 21.34
CA GLN A 215 23.58 -26.43 21.40
C GLN A 215 23.81 -27.36 20.19
N ARG A 216 22.93 -27.35 19.19
CA ARG A 216 23.08 -28.12 17.93
C ARG A 216 23.59 -27.24 16.77
N ASN A 217 24.54 -26.36 17.08
CA ASN A 217 25.41 -25.74 16.09
C ASN A 217 26.74 -26.48 16.08
#